data_AF-A0A1Z9LT33-F1
#
_entry.id   AF-A0A1Z9LT33-F1
#
_cell.length_a   1.000
_cell.length_b   1.000
_cell.length_c   1.000
_cell.angle_alpha   90.00
_cell.angle_beta   90.00
_cell.angle_gamma   90.00
#
_symmetry.space_group_name_H-M   'P 1'
#
loop_
_entity.id
_entity.type
_entity.pdbx_description
1 polymer ?
#
loop_
_entity_poly.entity_id
_entity_poly.type
_entity_poly.pdbx_seq_one_letter_code
_entity_poly.pdbx_strand_id
1 'polypeptide(L)' 'MDKRKIDWTFENICLVVIYIVILYGILYHFFWTLPFKLYNRLRYGKLSAEYIKKFGEDYSYQKWLSKM' A
#
# COMPACT_ATOMS: atom_id res chain seq x y z
N MET A 1 -18.16 -5.46 -40.06
CA MET A 1 -17.81 -5.69 -38.64
C MET A 1 -18.54 -4.62 -37.83
N ASP A 2 -19.62 -4.99 -37.16
CA ASP A 2 -20.52 -4.03 -36.48
C ASP A 2 -19.81 -3.48 -35.23
N LYS A 3 -19.56 -2.17 -35.20
CA LYS A 3 -18.76 -1.47 -34.17
C LYS A 3 -19.45 -1.39 -32.80
N ARG A 4 -20.63 -2.01 -32.64
CA ARG A 4 -21.49 -1.91 -31.45
C ARG A 4 -21.67 -3.23 -30.68
N LYS A 5 -20.95 -4.29 -31.05
CA LYS A 5 -20.94 -5.51 -30.22
C LYS A 5 -19.95 -5.33 -29.07
N ILE A 6 -20.51 -5.16 -27.87
CA ILE A 6 -19.76 -5.21 -26.62
C ILE A 6 -19.18 -6.62 -26.48
N ASP A 7 -17.87 -6.71 -26.31
CA ASP A 7 -17.22 -7.96 -25.93
C ASP A 7 -17.35 -8.14 -24.42
N TRP A 8 -18.43 -8.81 -24.03
CA TRP A 8 -18.72 -9.13 -22.64
C TRP A 8 -17.60 -9.93 -21.96
N THR A 9 -16.80 -10.67 -22.70
CA THR A 9 -15.66 -11.43 -22.14
C THR A 9 -14.57 -10.46 -21.70
N PHE A 10 -14.23 -9.48 -22.54
CA PHE A 10 -13.24 -8.46 -22.23
C PHE A 10 -13.66 -7.60 -21.03
N GLU A 11 -14.91 -7.12 -21.01
CA GLU A 11 -15.43 -6.30 -19.92
C GLU A 11 -15.42 -7.04 -18.57
N ASN A 12 -15.80 -8.32 -18.56
CA ASN A 12 -15.76 -9.15 -17.35
C ASN A 12 -14.32 -9.37 -16.85
N ILE A 13 -13.35 -9.57 -17.75
CA ILE A 13 -11.94 -9.69 -17.38
C ILE A 13 -11.42 -8.40 -16.74
N CYS A 14 -11.75 -7.24 -17.31
CA CYS A 14 -11.38 -5.94 -16.76
C CYS A 14 -11.92 -5.76 -15.32
N LEU A 15 -13.19 -6.11 -15.08
CA LEU A 15 -13.77 -6.06 -13.75
C LEU A 15 -13.05 -6.99 -12.76
N VAL A 16 -12.75 -8.24 -13.16
CA VAL A 16 -12.02 -9.20 -12.31
C VAL A 16 -10.63 -8.66 -11.94
N VAL A 17 -9.90 -8.09 -12.89
CA VAL A 17 -8.58 -7.48 -12.63
C VAL A 17 -8.69 -6.35 -11.62
N ILE A 18 -9.69 -5.47 -11.74
CA ILE A 18 -9.93 -4.39 -10.77
C ILE A 18 -10.17 -4.97 -9.37
N TYR A 19 -11.01 -6.01 -9.24
CA TYR A 19 -11.24 -6.66 -7.96
C TYR A 19 -9.96 -7.26 -7.35
N ILE A 20 -9.11 -7.88 -8.17
CA ILE A 20 -7.82 -8.43 -7.72
C ILE A 20 -6.91 -7.31 -7.19
N VAL A 21 -6.83 -6.17 -7.88
CA VAL A 21 -6.00 -5.03 -7.45
C VAL A 21 -6.50 -4.46 -6.13
N ILE A 22 -7.82 -4.30 -5.97
CA ILE A 22 -8.42 -3.83 -4.71
C ILE A 22 -8.11 -4.81 -3.58
N LEU A 23 -8.32 -6.12 -3.81
CA LEU A 23 -8.06 -7.15 -2.83
C LEU A 23 -6.58 -7.17 -2.43
N TYR A 24 -5.68 -7.09 -3.40
CA TYR A 24 -4.24 -7.01 -3.16
C TYR A 24 -3.89 -5.79 -2.30
N GLY A 25 -4.46 -4.61 -2.61
CA GLY A 25 -4.23 -3.40 -1.83
C GLY A 25 -4.67 -3.54 -0.37
N ILE A 26 -5.83 -4.15 -0.13
CA ILE A 26 -6.33 -4.46 1.22
C ILE A 26 -5.37 -5.41 1.93
N LEU A 27 -5.07 -6.56 1.32
CA LEU A 27 -4.18 -7.56 1.90
C LEU A 27 -2.79 -6.98 2.20
N TYR A 28 -2.21 -6.24 1.27
CA TYR A 28 -0.92 -5.58 1.46
C TYR A 28 -0.96 -4.56 2.60
N HIS A 29 -2.04 -3.79 2.74
CA HIS A 29 -2.18 -2.85 3.85
C HIS A 29 -2.21 -3.58 5.20
N PHE A 30 -3.05 -4.60 5.32
CA PHE A 30 -3.27 -5.32 6.58
C PHE A 30 -2.11 -6.22 6.98
N PHE A 31 -1.53 -6.96 6.05
CA PHE A 31 -0.51 -7.96 6.36
C PHE A 31 0.91 -7.44 6.24
N TRP A 32 1.16 -6.36 5.49
CA TRP A 32 2.50 -5.81 5.33
C TRP A 32 2.63 -4.45 6.01
N THR A 33 1.81 -3.48 5.61
CA THR A 33 1.99 -2.08 6.02
C THR A 33 1.75 -1.89 7.52
N LEU A 34 0.65 -2.42 8.07
CA LEU A 34 0.33 -2.27 9.50
C LEU A 34 1.36 -2.96 10.41
N PRO A 35 1.74 -4.24 10.21
CA PRO A 35 2.74 -4.90 11.04
C PRO A 35 4.11 -4.23 10.93
N PHE A 36 4.51 -3.80 9.73
CA PHE A 36 5.79 -3.12 9.53
C PHE A 36 5.85 -1.78 10.27
N LYS A 37 4.77 -0.97 10.19
CA LYS A 37 4.67 0.28 10.95
C LYS A 37 4.70 0.04 12.46
N LEU A 38 3.97 -0.98 12.94
CA LEU A 38 3.96 -1.33 14.36
C LEU A 38 5.36 -1.75 14.82
N TYR A 39 6.02 -2.64 14.07
CA TYR A 39 7.38 -3.08 14.36
C TYR A 39 8.36 -1.91 14.42
N ASN A 40 8.34 -1.01 13.43
CA ASN A 40 9.23 0.13 13.41
C ASN A 40 8.95 1.12 14.54
N ARG A 41 7.67 1.32 14.90
CA ARG A 41 7.29 2.14 16.05
C ARG A 41 7.78 1.54 17.38
N LEU A 42 7.73 0.22 17.53
CA LEU A 42 8.26 -0.47 18.71
C LEU A 42 9.80 -0.38 18.79
N ARG A 43 10.48 -0.47 17.64
CA ARG A 43 11.94 -0.47 17.58
C ARG A 43 12.58 0.93 17.66
N TYR A 44 12.01 1.91 16.97
CA TYR A 44 12.57 3.25 16.79
C TYR A 44 11.82 4.34 17.57
N GLY A 45 10.72 3.98 18.24
CA GLY A 45 9.89 4.91 18.99
C GLY A 45 8.88 5.64 18.11
N LYS A 46 8.19 6.63 18.69
CA LYS A 46 7.16 7.41 18.00
C LYS A 46 7.80 8.51 17.14
N LEU A 47 7.41 8.61 15.87
CA LEU A 47 7.76 9.74 15.00
C LEU A 47 7.14 11.05 15.52
N SER A 48 7.86 12.16 15.38
CA SER A 48 7.34 13.49 15.73
C SER A 48 6.26 13.92 14.72
N ALA A 49 5.28 14.70 15.17
CA ALA A 49 4.20 15.17 14.30
C ALA A 49 4.72 16.02 13.12
N GLU A 50 5.78 16.80 13.35
CA GLU A 50 6.43 17.62 12.31
C GLU A 50 7.09 16.75 11.24
N TYR A 51 7.77 15.67 11.63
CA TYR A 51 8.36 14.73 10.69
C TYR A 51 7.26 14.02 9.87
N ILE A 52 6.20 13.54 10.52
CA ILE A 52 5.07 12.88 9.84
C ILE A 52 4.42 13.82 8.82
N LYS A 53 4.28 15.11 9.15
CA LYS A 53 3.73 16.09 8.21
C LYS A 53 4.60 16.27 6.97
N LYS A 54 5.93 16.18 7.12
CA LYS A 54 6.89 16.43 6.03
C LYS A 54 7.15 15.18 5.17
N PHE A 55 7.19 14.01 5.78
CA PHE A 55 7.65 12.76 5.14
C PHE A 55 6.66 11.60 5.23
N GLY A 56 5.55 11.76 5.96
CA GLY A 56 4.61 10.67 6.27
C GLY A 56 5.11 9.75 7.39
N GLU A 57 4.42 8.63 7.59
CA GLU A 57 4.80 7.59 8.56
C GLU A 57 5.93 6.70 8.02
N ASP A 58 7.03 7.32 7.62
CA ASP A 58 8.21 6.62 7.09
C ASP A 58 9.35 6.56 8.11
N TYR A 59 9.70 5.33 8.49
CA TYR A 59 10.77 5.02 9.45
C TYR A 59 12.13 4.79 8.78
N SER A 60 12.25 4.94 7.46
CA SER A 60 13.48 4.67 6.71
C SER A 60 14.69 5.46 7.22
N TYR A 61 14.49 6.74 7.55
CA TYR A 61 15.54 7.60 8.10
C TYR A 61 16.00 7.15 9.50
N GLN A 62 15.06 6.78 10.38
CA GLN A 62 15.37 6.29 11.72
C GLN A 62 16.06 4.92 11.69
N LYS A 63 15.67 4.06 10.74
CA LYS A 63 16.35 2.79 10.49
C LYS A 63 17.80 3.02 10.04
N TRP A 64 18.07 4.03 9.22
CA TRP A 64 19.43 4.40 8.82
C TRP A 64 20.25 4.93 10.00
N LEU A 65 19.69 5.84 10.80
CA LEU A 65 20.34 6.36 12.01
C LEU A 65 20.69 5.26 13.03
N SER A 66 19.83 4.24 13.18
CA SER A 66 20.09 3.13 14.11
C SER A 66 21.22 2.17 13.69
N LYS A 67 21.70 2.30 12.46
CA LYS A 67 22.77 1.46 11.90
C LYS A 67 24.14 2.15 11.94
N MET A 68 24.19 3.45 12.22
CA MET A 68 25.42 4.18 12.55
C MET A 68 25.70 4.06 14.03
#